data_AF-A0A4P6XI40-F1
#
_entry.id   AF-A0A4P6XI40-F1
#
_cell.length_a   1.000
_cell.length_b   1.000
_cell.length_c   1.000
_cell.angle_alpha   90.00
_cell.angle_beta   90.00
_cell.angle_gamma   90.00
#
_symmetry.space_group_name_H-M   'P 1'
#
loop_
_entity.id
_entity.type
_entity.pdbx_description
1 polymer ?
#
loop_
_entity_poly.entity_id
_entity_poly.type
_entity_poly.pdbx_seq_one_letter_code
_entity_poly.pdbx_strand_id
1 'polypeptide(L)'
;MSDAFDPSDPAAWRSRGRTPEHAAAIAAAWQTFPDLPADAPLSDRMARGRERIAAMRSVNDAIAAESATRREVSNFAFTEDQVRRGRGNDRDIAILRGRESYALSWDLANRYADGWYAAHVGWPHRYPDGIPSVTPLADRHAAYDQGFSDGGGDRTDLFDAARRSLVADMRRDNLPRDPQIILAGRPAPSSYPKPSDHHRPARWSRRLLILGADVIAAEPAWDFLAITLARPGAEAATIVVLTADGFVSPDAIGGQTTDAIMIDHQAAAAQLSALLQNREYDDVLIALQGHDLDLIDTVAHILPLARTLERTRNSRLQQRTHLRTWLDRGFTGTTVAAQGHIRWGKAITALYGSLGEFTARHVGPAPGKGHLVRVETKNGLATGFATTDGTPLDPEIVVTSKAKLRGEIAATLRAFGGATRLMAAADRRAA
;
A
#
# COMPACT_ATOMS: atom_id res chain seq x y z
N MET A 1 14.84 -30.24 -15.75
CA MET A 1 15.77 -29.48 -16.62
C MET A 1 15.03 -28.23 -17.04
N SER A 2 15.45 -27.03 -16.63
CA SER A 2 14.82 -25.81 -17.13
C SER A 2 15.19 -25.65 -18.59
N ASP A 3 14.20 -25.52 -19.49
CA ASP A 3 14.47 -25.09 -20.85
C ASP A 3 15.34 -23.83 -20.81
N ALA A 4 16.56 -23.94 -21.33
CA ALA A 4 17.47 -22.81 -21.38
C ALA A 4 16.81 -21.72 -22.22
N PHE A 5 16.70 -20.51 -21.67
CA PHE A 5 16.13 -19.39 -22.39
C PHE A 5 17.06 -19.01 -23.55
N ASP A 6 16.63 -19.30 -24.77
CA ASP A 6 17.32 -18.84 -25.98
C ASP A 6 16.75 -17.48 -26.41
N PRO A 7 17.48 -16.37 -26.24
CA PRO A 7 17.01 -15.05 -26.64
C PRO A 7 16.94 -14.88 -28.17
N SER A 8 17.51 -15.81 -28.94
CA SER A 8 17.47 -15.86 -30.39
C SER A 8 16.23 -16.57 -30.93
N ASP A 9 15.43 -17.21 -30.06
CA ASP A 9 14.17 -17.85 -30.41
C ASP A 9 12.97 -16.93 -30.15
N PRO A 10 12.18 -16.55 -31.18
CA PRO A 10 10.95 -15.79 -30.98
C PRO A 10 9.94 -16.47 -30.04
N ALA A 11 9.88 -17.81 -29.95
CA ALA A 11 8.96 -18.51 -29.05
C ALA A 11 9.28 -18.25 -27.57
N ALA A 12 10.56 -18.12 -27.22
CA ALA A 12 11.02 -17.81 -25.87
C ALA A 12 10.54 -16.43 -25.38
N TRP A 13 10.40 -15.46 -26.28
CA TRP A 13 9.86 -14.12 -25.98
C TRP A 13 8.33 -14.08 -25.95
N ARG A 14 7.67 -14.82 -26.85
CA ARG A 14 6.20 -14.93 -26.86
C ARG A 14 5.67 -15.57 -25.57
N SER A 15 6.31 -16.63 -25.08
CA SER A 15 5.95 -17.25 -23.79
C SER A 15 6.09 -16.30 -22.59
N ARG A 16 6.85 -15.21 -22.75
CA ARG A 16 7.02 -14.13 -21.77
C ARG A 16 6.15 -12.90 -22.04
N GLY A 17 5.13 -13.04 -22.89
CA GLY A 17 4.10 -12.01 -23.11
C GLY A 17 4.47 -10.94 -24.15
N ARG A 18 5.49 -11.18 -24.99
CA ARG A 18 5.74 -10.30 -26.15
C ARG A 18 4.80 -10.63 -27.31
N THR A 19 4.38 -9.60 -28.04
CA THR A 19 3.63 -9.77 -29.29
C THR A 19 4.50 -10.53 -30.30
N PRO A 20 3.91 -11.22 -31.29
CA PRO A 20 4.66 -11.94 -32.32
C PRO A 20 5.70 -11.06 -33.03
N GLU A 21 5.35 -9.81 -33.33
CA GLU A 21 6.21 -8.84 -33.99
C GLU A 21 7.40 -8.44 -33.12
N HIS A 22 7.17 -8.05 -31.86
CA HIS A 22 8.24 -7.70 -30.93
C HIS A 22 9.16 -8.89 -30.64
N ALA A 23 8.60 -10.08 -30.48
CA ALA A 23 9.37 -11.29 -30.26
C ALA A 23 10.30 -11.61 -31.45
N ALA A 24 9.80 -11.48 -32.68
CA ALA A 24 10.60 -11.69 -33.88
C ALA A 24 11.72 -10.64 -34.02
N ALA A 25 11.41 -9.36 -33.77
CA ALA A 25 12.38 -8.28 -33.87
C ALA A 25 13.50 -8.40 -32.81
N ILE A 26 13.16 -8.76 -31.57
CA ILE A 26 14.15 -9.00 -30.52
C ILE A 26 15.03 -10.20 -30.88
N ALA A 27 14.42 -11.33 -31.27
CA ALA A 27 15.14 -12.53 -31.67
C ALA A 27 16.11 -12.26 -32.84
N ALA A 28 15.69 -11.51 -33.86
CA ALA A 28 16.55 -11.13 -34.98
C ALA A 28 17.77 -10.31 -34.53
N ALA A 29 17.63 -9.40 -33.56
CA ALA A 29 18.75 -8.64 -33.01
C ALA A 29 19.75 -9.56 -32.28
N TRP A 30 19.26 -10.57 -31.56
CA TRP A 30 20.10 -11.57 -30.89
C TRP A 30 20.79 -12.53 -31.87
N GLN A 31 20.11 -12.92 -32.95
CA GLN A 31 20.70 -13.72 -34.03
C GLN A 31 21.79 -12.95 -34.79
N THR A 32 21.58 -11.65 -35.02
CA THR A 32 22.55 -10.79 -35.72
C THR A 32 23.76 -10.47 -34.84
N PHE A 33 23.53 -10.26 -33.54
CA PHE A 33 24.56 -9.89 -32.57
C PHE A 33 24.58 -10.84 -31.37
N PRO A 34 24.98 -12.12 -31.57
CA PRO A 34 25.02 -13.12 -30.50
C PRO A 34 26.14 -12.80 -29.52
N ASP A 35 26.02 -13.32 -28.29
CA ASP A 35 27.10 -13.27 -27.32
C ASP A 35 28.33 -14.01 -27.84
N LEU A 36 29.50 -13.43 -27.63
CA LEU A 36 30.77 -14.10 -27.94
C LEU A 36 31.17 -15.03 -26.78
N PRO A 37 31.94 -16.09 -27.07
CA PRO A 37 32.52 -17.00 -26.06
C PRO A 37 33.27 -16.26 -24.94
N ALA A 38 33.32 -16.87 -23.74
CA ALA A 38 33.90 -16.23 -22.56
C ALA A 38 35.41 -15.97 -22.66
N ASP A 39 36.11 -16.73 -23.50
CA ASP A 39 37.53 -16.61 -23.84
C ASP A 39 37.83 -15.55 -24.90
N ALA A 40 36.81 -14.97 -25.54
CA ALA A 40 36.97 -13.85 -26.45
C ALA A 40 37.43 -12.57 -25.70
N PRO A 41 38.25 -11.71 -26.34
CA PRO A 41 38.72 -10.46 -25.73
C PRO A 41 37.57 -9.62 -25.18
N LEU A 42 37.76 -9.05 -23.98
CA LEU A 42 36.73 -8.25 -23.31
C LEU A 42 36.26 -7.06 -24.17
N SER A 43 37.17 -6.42 -24.90
CA SER A 43 36.88 -5.33 -25.84
C SER A 43 35.81 -5.72 -26.87
N ASP A 44 35.92 -6.94 -27.38
CA ASP A 44 35.11 -7.43 -28.49
C ASP A 44 33.74 -7.87 -27.97
N ARG A 45 33.70 -8.47 -26.78
CA ARG A 45 32.45 -8.76 -26.07
C ARG A 45 31.67 -7.47 -25.76
N MET A 46 32.36 -6.43 -25.30
CA MET A 46 31.75 -5.11 -25.06
C MET A 46 31.29 -4.42 -26.34
N ALA A 47 32.06 -4.53 -27.43
CA ALA A 47 31.66 -4.01 -28.74
C ALA A 47 30.39 -4.71 -29.24
N ARG A 48 30.35 -6.03 -29.17
CA ARG A 48 29.18 -6.83 -29.55
C ARG A 48 27.92 -6.48 -28.74
N GLY A 49 28.08 -6.27 -27.43
CA GLY A 49 26.99 -5.80 -26.58
C GLY A 49 26.45 -4.42 -27.02
N ARG A 50 27.34 -3.49 -27.40
CA ARG A 50 26.95 -2.16 -27.89
C ARG A 50 26.21 -2.22 -29.23
N GLU A 51 26.67 -3.06 -30.16
CA GLU A 51 26.00 -3.30 -31.45
C GLU A 51 24.57 -3.82 -31.25
N ARG A 52 24.41 -4.81 -30.36
CA ARG A 52 23.09 -5.34 -29.99
C ARG A 52 22.19 -4.27 -29.36
N ILE A 53 22.71 -3.47 -28.44
CA ILE A 53 21.94 -2.37 -27.82
C ILE A 53 21.49 -1.35 -28.87
N ALA A 54 22.35 -1.02 -29.83
CA ALA A 54 22.01 -0.13 -30.92
C ALA A 54 20.90 -0.71 -31.81
N ALA A 55 20.99 -1.99 -32.18
CA ALA A 55 19.98 -2.69 -32.98
C ALA A 55 18.63 -2.82 -32.26
N MET A 56 18.64 -3.04 -30.94
CA MET A 56 17.41 -3.16 -30.14
C MET A 56 16.76 -1.81 -29.80
N ARG A 57 17.42 -0.67 -30.05
CA ARG A 57 16.91 0.64 -29.63
C ARG A 57 15.53 0.93 -30.20
N SER A 58 15.38 0.86 -31.52
CA SER A 58 14.11 1.11 -32.20
C SER A 58 12.99 0.16 -31.74
N VAL A 59 13.33 -1.11 -31.50
CA VAL A 59 12.39 -2.12 -30.99
C VAL A 59 11.93 -1.79 -29.57
N ASN A 60 12.86 -1.39 -28.70
CA ASN A 60 12.54 -1.00 -27.33
C ASN A 60 11.70 0.29 -27.28
N ASP A 61 12.01 1.26 -28.15
CA ASP A 61 11.25 2.51 -28.27
C ASP A 61 9.82 2.23 -28.74
N ALA A 62 9.63 1.33 -29.72
CA ALA A 62 8.32 0.89 -30.18
C ALA A 62 7.52 0.16 -29.07
N ILE A 63 8.17 -0.75 -28.34
CA ILE A 63 7.56 -1.45 -27.19
C ILE A 63 7.12 -0.45 -26.11
N ALA A 64 7.96 0.55 -25.82
CA ALA A 64 7.65 1.58 -24.85
C ALA A 64 6.46 2.43 -25.28
N ALA A 65 6.39 2.84 -26.55
CA ALA A 65 5.29 3.61 -27.13
C ALA A 65 3.96 2.83 -27.11
N GLU A 66 3.98 1.53 -27.47
CA GLU A 66 2.78 0.68 -27.42
C GLU A 66 2.31 0.50 -25.97
N SER A 67 3.25 0.28 -25.04
CA SER A 67 2.94 0.12 -23.61
C SER A 67 2.34 1.41 -23.02
N ALA A 68 2.84 2.58 -23.43
CA ALA A 68 2.29 3.88 -23.04
C ALA A 68 0.86 4.04 -23.57
N THR A 69 0.63 3.77 -24.85
CA THR A 69 -0.69 3.84 -25.49
C THR A 69 -1.70 2.91 -24.79
N ARG A 70 -1.31 1.65 -24.53
CA ARG A 70 -2.16 0.68 -23.82
C ARG A 70 -2.51 1.15 -22.41
N ARG A 71 -1.57 1.79 -21.71
CA ARG A 71 -1.82 2.37 -20.39
C ARG A 71 -2.86 3.48 -20.45
N GLU A 72 -2.77 4.39 -21.42
CA GLU A 72 -3.76 5.46 -21.59
C GLU A 72 -5.16 4.91 -21.87
N VAL A 73 -5.27 3.94 -22.79
CA VAL A 73 -6.54 3.25 -23.11
C VAL A 73 -7.11 2.58 -21.86
N SER A 74 -6.29 1.84 -21.09
CA SER A 74 -6.73 1.18 -19.85
C SER A 74 -7.19 2.18 -18.78
N ASN A 75 -6.52 3.33 -18.66
CA ASN A 75 -6.93 4.37 -17.71
C ASN A 75 -8.31 4.92 -18.06
N PHE A 76 -8.56 5.25 -19.34
CA PHE A 76 -9.87 5.72 -19.77
C PHE A 76 -10.96 4.66 -19.58
N ALA A 77 -10.70 3.41 -19.97
CA ALA A 77 -11.67 2.32 -19.78
C ALA A 77 -12.01 2.11 -18.29
N PHE A 78 -11.01 2.23 -17.40
CA PHE A 78 -11.22 2.17 -15.96
C PHE A 78 -12.09 3.34 -15.46
N THR A 79 -11.78 4.58 -15.85
CA THR A 79 -12.55 5.76 -15.44
C THR A 79 -13.99 5.71 -15.94
N GLU A 80 -14.20 5.29 -17.19
CA GLU A 80 -15.53 5.07 -17.77
C GLU A 80 -16.33 4.02 -16.99
N ASP A 81 -15.69 2.92 -16.58
CA ASP A 81 -16.32 1.91 -15.73
C ASP A 81 -16.67 2.43 -14.33
N GLN A 82 -15.82 3.25 -13.72
CA GLN A 82 -16.15 3.89 -12.43
C GLN A 82 -17.38 4.80 -12.55
N VAL A 83 -17.44 5.67 -13.57
CA VAL A 83 -18.57 6.57 -13.81
C VAL A 83 -19.85 5.77 -14.07
N ARG A 84 -19.81 4.77 -14.96
CA ARG A 84 -20.97 3.92 -15.29
C ARG A 84 -21.53 3.17 -14.07
N ARG A 85 -20.68 2.78 -13.12
CA ARG A 85 -21.07 2.10 -11.87
C ARG A 85 -21.51 3.06 -10.76
N GLY A 86 -21.59 4.36 -11.03
CA GLY A 86 -21.91 5.38 -10.02
C GLY A 86 -20.83 5.57 -8.95
N ARG A 87 -19.59 5.14 -9.23
CA ARG A 87 -18.43 5.28 -8.32
C ARG A 87 -17.49 6.43 -8.73
N GLY A 88 -17.69 7.01 -9.91
CA GLY A 88 -16.95 8.17 -10.39
C GLY A 88 -17.46 9.47 -9.77
N ASN A 89 -16.58 10.47 -9.69
CA ASN A 89 -16.90 11.82 -9.22
C ASN A 89 -16.92 12.84 -10.39
N ASP A 90 -17.21 14.11 -10.08
CA ASP A 90 -17.26 15.19 -11.08
C ASP A 90 -15.94 15.38 -11.84
N ARG A 91 -14.80 15.12 -11.20
CA ARG A 91 -13.49 15.15 -11.85
C ARG A 91 -13.32 14.00 -12.84
N ASP A 92 -13.80 12.79 -12.51
CA ASP A 92 -13.78 11.65 -13.42
C ASP A 92 -14.63 11.92 -14.67
N ILE A 93 -15.79 12.55 -14.51
CA ILE A 93 -16.62 13.01 -15.63
C ILE A 93 -15.87 14.06 -16.46
N ALA A 94 -15.18 15.01 -15.82
CA ALA A 94 -14.38 16.01 -16.52
C ALA A 94 -13.18 15.41 -17.29
N ILE A 95 -12.56 14.33 -16.78
CA ILE A 95 -11.52 13.59 -17.51
C ILE A 95 -12.09 12.99 -18.80
N LEU A 96 -13.29 12.39 -18.73
CA LEU A 96 -13.96 11.82 -19.90
C LEU A 96 -14.34 12.90 -20.92
N ARG A 97 -14.75 14.10 -20.48
CA ARG A 97 -14.94 15.25 -21.38
C ARG A 97 -13.63 15.71 -22.02
N GLY A 98 -12.56 15.78 -21.23
CA GLY A 98 -11.23 16.11 -21.75
C GLY A 98 -10.76 15.16 -22.85
N ARG A 99 -11.16 13.88 -22.79
CA ARG A 99 -10.90 12.90 -23.87
C ARG A 99 -11.52 13.31 -25.20
N GLU A 100 -12.68 13.97 -25.21
CA GLU A 100 -13.32 14.43 -26.46
C GLU A 100 -12.47 15.49 -27.16
N SER A 101 -11.79 16.34 -26.38
CA SER A 101 -10.94 17.42 -26.89
C SER A 101 -9.47 17.00 -27.14
N TYR A 102 -8.95 16.03 -26.38
CA TYR A 102 -7.53 15.64 -26.39
C TYR A 102 -7.29 14.17 -26.78
N ALA A 103 -8.30 13.51 -27.35
CA ALA A 103 -8.28 12.11 -27.72
C ALA A 103 -7.78 11.21 -26.57
N LEU A 104 -6.88 10.27 -26.87
CA LEU A 104 -6.34 9.33 -25.87
C LEU A 104 -5.17 9.90 -25.05
N SER A 105 -4.88 11.20 -25.11
CA SER A 105 -3.87 11.78 -24.22
C SER A 105 -4.38 11.84 -22.77
N TRP A 106 -3.93 10.89 -21.95
CA TRP A 106 -4.36 10.80 -20.56
C TRP A 106 -3.89 12.03 -19.76
N ASP A 107 -2.68 12.52 -20.02
CA ASP A 107 -2.15 13.68 -19.31
C ASP A 107 -2.93 14.96 -19.66
N LEU A 108 -3.16 15.25 -20.95
CA LEU A 108 -3.92 16.45 -21.35
C LEU A 108 -5.37 16.40 -20.86
N ALA A 109 -6.03 15.24 -20.91
CA ALA A 109 -7.35 15.07 -20.32
C ALA A 109 -7.37 15.32 -18.80
N ASN A 110 -6.30 14.93 -18.09
CA ASN A 110 -6.14 15.27 -16.67
C ASN A 110 -5.90 16.77 -16.45
N ARG A 111 -5.09 17.43 -17.28
CA ARG A 111 -4.88 18.89 -17.18
C ARG A 111 -6.18 19.66 -17.41
N TYR A 112 -6.94 19.25 -18.42
CA TYR A 112 -8.29 19.74 -18.67
C TYR A 112 -9.20 19.56 -17.45
N ALA A 113 -9.26 18.35 -16.91
CA ALA A 113 -10.09 18.05 -15.74
C ALA A 113 -9.67 18.84 -14.49
N ASP A 114 -8.37 19.06 -14.29
CA ASP A 114 -7.86 19.88 -13.18
C ASP A 114 -8.31 21.35 -13.32
N GLY A 115 -8.29 21.90 -14.53
CA GLY A 115 -8.82 23.25 -14.82
C GLY A 115 -10.32 23.33 -14.60
N TRP A 116 -11.06 22.38 -15.18
CA TRP A 116 -12.51 22.28 -15.05
C TRP A 116 -12.94 22.18 -13.59
N TYR A 117 -12.28 21.30 -12.83
CA TYR A 117 -12.58 21.10 -11.43
C TYR A 117 -12.25 22.35 -10.60
N ALA A 118 -11.12 23.00 -10.85
CA ALA A 118 -10.76 24.26 -10.19
C ALA A 118 -11.80 25.36 -10.43
N ALA A 119 -12.29 25.50 -11.66
CA ALA A 119 -13.39 26.40 -11.96
C ALA A 119 -14.67 26.00 -11.20
N HIS A 120 -15.04 24.72 -11.29
CA HIS A 120 -16.26 24.15 -10.73
C HIS A 120 -16.38 24.35 -9.21
N VAL A 121 -15.29 24.16 -8.46
CA VAL A 121 -15.26 24.26 -6.99
C VAL A 121 -14.86 25.63 -6.46
N GLY A 122 -14.73 26.63 -7.34
CA GLY A 122 -14.44 28.01 -6.94
C GLY A 122 -12.96 28.32 -6.67
N TRP A 123 -12.02 27.44 -7.02
CA TRP A 123 -10.61 27.70 -6.79
C TRP A 123 -10.06 28.80 -7.72
N PRO A 124 -8.99 29.52 -7.28
CA PRO A 124 -8.23 30.39 -8.15
C PRO A 124 -7.64 29.63 -9.35
N HIS A 125 -7.53 30.30 -10.49
CA HIS A 125 -6.80 29.78 -11.63
C HIS A 125 -5.32 29.60 -11.26
N ARG A 126 -4.81 28.37 -11.35
CA ARG A 126 -3.40 28.07 -11.08
C ARG A 126 -2.95 26.81 -11.79
N TYR A 127 -1.86 26.90 -12.54
CA TYR A 127 -1.26 25.74 -13.18
C TYR A 127 -0.66 24.74 -12.17
N PRO A 128 -0.99 23.44 -12.28
CA PRO A 128 -0.45 22.38 -11.43
C PRO A 128 0.91 21.87 -11.95
N ASP A 129 1.90 22.76 -12.08
CA ASP A 129 3.19 22.46 -12.73
C ASP A 129 4.07 21.44 -11.99
N GLY A 130 3.77 21.17 -10.71
CA GLY A 130 4.49 20.20 -9.88
C GLY A 130 4.25 18.73 -10.26
N ILE A 131 3.36 18.44 -11.22
CA ILE A 131 3.06 17.08 -11.66
C ILE A 131 4.01 16.70 -12.81
N PRO A 132 4.85 15.65 -12.64
CA PRO A 132 5.74 15.19 -13.71
C PRO A 132 4.96 14.77 -14.95
N SER A 133 5.34 15.31 -16.10
CA SER A 133 4.78 14.94 -17.41
C SER A 133 5.84 15.11 -18.51
N VAL A 134 5.72 14.28 -19.55
CA VAL A 134 6.51 14.38 -20.79
C VAL A 134 5.86 15.32 -21.81
N THR A 135 4.60 15.69 -21.59
CA THR A 135 3.87 16.62 -22.46
C THR A 135 4.42 18.04 -22.30
N PRO A 136 4.63 18.78 -23.40
CA PRO A 136 5.08 20.16 -23.36
C PRO A 136 4.25 21.03 -22.40
N LEU A 137 4.92 21.93 -21.69
CA LEU A 137 4.27 22.81 -20.70
C LEU A 137 3.15 23.65 -21.34
N ALA A 138 3.36 24.15 -22.56
CA ALA A 138 2.39 24.94 -23.29
C ALA A 138 1.08 24.18 -23.54
N ASP A 139 1.17 22.91 -23.98
CA ASP A 139 -0.02 22.08 -24.25
C ASP A 139 -0.77 21.77 -22.95
N ARG A 140 -0.03 21.55 -21.85
CA ARG A 140 -0.62 21.34 -20.52
C ARG A 140 -1.36 22.58 -20.01
N HIS A 141 -0.78 23.77 -20.22
CA HIS A 141 -1.41 25.04 -19.86
C HIS A 141 -2.64 25.32 -20.73
N ALA A 142 -2.56 25.06 -22.04
CA ALA A 142 -3.70 25.19 -22.94
C ALA A 142 -4.86 24.26 -22.54
N ALA A 143 -4.56 23.00 -22.20
CA ALA A 143 -5.56 22.06 -21.73
C ALA A 143 -6.22 22.49 -20.42
N TYR A 144 -5.43 22.96 -19.45
CA TYR A 144 -5.93 23.51 -18.20
C TYR A 144 -6.81 24.75 -18.42
N ASP A 145 -6.38 25.69 -19.27
CA ASP A 145 -7.11 26.92 -19.58
C ASP A 145 -8.46 26.64 -20.24
N GLN A 146 -8.49 25.68 -21.18
CA GLN A 146 -9.72 25.23 -21.81
C GLN A 146 -10.65 24.61 -20.76
N GLY A 147 -10.15 23.69 -19.94
CA GLY A 147 -10.93 23.07 -18.88
C GLY A 147 -11.50 24.08 -17.90
N PHE A 148 -10.68 25.05 -17.47
CA PHE A 148 -11.10 26.11 -16.56
C PHE A 148 -12.23 26.96 -17.17
N SER A 149 -12.12 27.30 -18.46
CA SER A 149 -13.16 28.05 -19.17
C SER A 149 -14.45 27.23 -19.30
N ASP A 150 -14.35 25.96 -19.68
CA ASP A 150 -15.49 25.04 -19.80
C ASP A 150 -16.15 24.72 -18.45
N GLY A 151 -15.40 24.83 -17.35
CA GLY A 151 -15.90 24.74 -15.98
C GLY A 151 -16.61 26.02 -15.49
N GLY A 152 -16.68 27.04 -16.34
CA GLY A 152 -17.33 28.33 -16.08
C GLY A 152 -16.43 29.39 -15.44
N GLY A 153 -15.11 29.21 -15.49
CA GLY A 153 -14.14 30.18 -15.00
C GLY A 153 -13.82 31.27 -16.02
N ASP A 154 -13.78 32.52 -15.57
CA ASP A 154 -13.36 33.68 -16.36
C ASP A 154 -12.01 34.23 -15.85
N ARG A 155 -10.95 34.06 -16.65
CA ARG A 155 -9.61 34.54 -16.31
C ARG A 155 -9.45 36.06 -16.42
N THR A 156 -10.41 36.75 -17.02
CA THR A 156 -10.38 38.20 -17.24
C THR A 156 -11.07 38.96 -16.12
N ASP A 157 -11.85 38.29 -15.28
CA ASP A 157 -12.52 38.89 -14.13
C ASP A 157 -11.73 38.69 -12.83
N LEU A 158 -11.36 39.79 -12.19
CA LEU A 158 -10.65 39.80 -10.90
C LEU A 158 -11.45 39.16 -9.76
N PHE A 159 -12.80 39.19 -9.85
CA PHE A 159 -13.68 38.63 -8.82
C PHE A 159 -14.21 37.23 -9.17
N ASP A 160 -13.74 36.63 -10.26
CA ASP A 160 -14.25 35.36 -10.79
C ASP A 160 -14.17 34.25 -9.74
N ALA A 161 -13.01 34.09 -9.09
CA ALA A 161 -12.81 33.11 -8.05
C ALA A 161 -13.75 33.31 -6.84
N ALA A 162 -13.99 34.55 -6.43
CA ALA A 162 -14.90 34.85 -5.33
C ALA A 162 -16.36 34.53 -5.70
N ARG A 163 -16.79 34.92 -6.91
CA ARG A 163 -18.13 34.62 -7.43
C ARG A 163 -18.36 33.12 -7.56
N ARG A 164 -17.41 32.39 -8.15
CA ARG A 164 -17.49 30.92 -8.28
C ARG A 164 -17.42 30.21 -6.95
N SER A 165 -16.63 30.70 -5.99
CA SER A 165 -16.62 30.15 -4.62
C SER A 165 -17.99 30.27 -3.96
N LEU A 166 -18.65 31.43 -4.07
CA LEU A 166 -20.00 31.62 -3.56
C LEU A 166 -21.00 30.67 -4.24
N VAL A 167 -20.95 30.56 -5.57
CA VAL A 167 -21.82 29.64 -6.32
C VAL A 167 -21.54 28.18 -5.94
N ALA A 168 -20.29 27.79 -5.77
CA ALA A 168 -19.91 26.43 -5.35
C ALA A 168 -20.41 26.12 -3.93
N ASP A 169 -20.37 27.09 -3.01
CA ASP A 169 -20.93 26.96 -1.67
C ASP A 169 -22.46 26.82 -1.71
N MET A 170 -23.14 27.65 -2.52
CA MET A 170 -24.58 27.50 -2.77
C MET A 170 -24.95 26.15 -3.41
N ARG A 171 -24.08 25.57 -4.25
CA ARG A 171 -24.29 24.21 -4.77
C ARG A 171 -24.18 23.17 -3.66
N ARG A 172 -23.25 23.31 -2.71
CA ARG A 172 -23.19 22.43 -1.52
C ARG A 172 -24.47 22.49 -0.70
N ASP A 173 -25.05 23.67 -0.56
CA ASP A 173 -26.29 23.86 0.20
C ASP A 173 -27.55 23.35 -0.55
N ASN A 174 -27.52 23.36 -1.88
CA ASN A 174 -28.62 22.88 -2.74
C ASN A 174 -28.49 21.41 -3.14
N LEU A 175 -27.34 20.77 -2.90
CA LEU A 175 -27.26 19.32 -2.92
C LEU A 175 -28.13 18.80 -1.77
N PRO A 176 -28.83 17.66 -1.95
CA PRO A 176 -29.31 16.91 -0.79
C PRO A 176 -28.15 16.87 0.20
N ARG A 177 -28.38 17.20 1.48
CA ARG A 177 -27.37 17.03 2.54
C ARG A 177 -26.55 15.82 2.19
N ASP A 178 -25.21 15.97 2.10
CA ASP A 178 -24.27 14.87 1.89
C ASP A 178 -24.93 13.66 2.49
N PRO A 179 -25.27 12.62 1.69
CA PRO A 179 -26.10 11.54 2.18
C PRO A 179 -25.51 11.24 3.53
N GLN A 180 -26.29 11.50 4.60
CA GLN A 180 -25.91 10.97 5.89
C GLN A 180 -25.63 9.55 5.50
N ILE A 181 -24.37 9.12 5.64
CA ILE A 181 -24.05 7.75 5.34
C ILE A 181 -24.95 7.06 6.35
N ILE A 182 -26.12 6.63 5.88
CA ILE A 182 -26.89 5.59 6.46
C ILE A 182 -25.87 4.49 6.26
N LEU A 183 -25.03 4.33 7.28
CA LEU A 183 -24.24 3.16 7.46
C LEU A 183 -25.28 2.08 7.21
N ALA A 184 -25.18 1.40 6.06
CA ALA A 184 -25.44 -0.03 6.07
C ALA A 184 -24.77 -0.45 7.36
N GLY A 185 -25.55 -0.91 8.36
CA GLY A 185 -25.14 -0.87 9.77
C GLY A 185 -23.79 -1.54 10.02
N ARG A 186 -23.25 -2.25 9.03
CA ARG A 186 -21.87 -2.71 8.88
C ARG A 186 -21.33 -2.38 7.48
N PRO A 187 -20.19 -1.69 7.32
CA PRO A 187 -19.53 -1.53 6.02
C PRO A 187 -19.13 -2.91 5.46
N ALA A 188 -19.16 -3.07 4.13
CA ALA A 188 -18.70 -4.31 3.50
C ALA A 188 -17.17 -4.48 3.68
N PRO A 189 -16.65 -5.70 3.94
CA PRO A 189 -15.22 -5.98 4.00
C PRO A 189 -14.39 -5.37 2.87
N SER A 190 -14.87 -5.40 1.63
CA SER A 190 -14.19 -4.79 0.48
C SER A 190 -13.97 -3.27 0.63
N SER A 191 -14.80 -2.58 1.40
CA SER A 191 -14.67 -1.15 1.70
C SER A 191 -13.68 -0.83 2.82
N TYR A 192 -13.29 -1.81 3.65
CA TYR A 192 -12.44 -1.57 4.82
C TYR A 192 -11.10 -0.92 4.45
N PRO A 193 -10.60 0.05 5.23
CA PRO A 193 -9.32 0.68 4.99
C PRO A 193 -8.15 -0.31 5.12
N LYS A 194 -6.98 0.07 4.59
CA LYS A 194 -5.75 -0.69 4.82
C LYS A 194 -5.27 -0.52 6.28
N PRO A 195 -4.57 -1.51 6.85
CA PRO A 195 -3.92 -1.38 8.15
C PRO A 195 -3.07 -0.13 8.30
N SER A 196 -3.27 0.58 9.40
CA SER A 196 -2.50 1.78 9.76
C SER A 196 -2.00 1.75 11.20
N ASP A 197 -1.00 2.56 11.54
CA ASP A 197 -0.48 2.65 12.91
C ASP A 197 -1.28 3.60 13.82
N HIS A 198 -2.41 4.14 13.35
CA HIS A 198 -3.22 5.11 14.09
C HIS A 198 -4.09 4.49 15.18
N HIS A 199 -4.54 3.24 15.00
CA HIS A 199 -5.48 2.60 15.90
C HIS A 199 -4.82 2.11 17.18
N ARG A 200 -5.52 2.23 18.32
CA ARG A 200 -5.01 1.72 19.61
C ARG A 200 -4.79 0.20 19.55
N PRO A 201 -3.69 -0.31 20.12
CA PRO A 201 -3.47 -1.74 20.30
C PRO A 201 -4.68 -2.46 20.90
N ALA A 202 -4.91 -3.70 20.47
CA ALA A 202 -6.00 -4.55 20.96
C ALA A 202 -5.42 -5.81 21.62
N ARG A 203 -6.06 -6.27 22.70
CA ARG A 203 -5.72 -7.54 23.34
C ARG A 203 -5.82 -8.64 22.30
N TRP A 204 -4.84 -9.55 22.24
CA TRP A 204 -4.87 -10.66 21.28
C TRP A 204 -6.19 -11.44 21.29
N SER A 205 -6.78 -11.67 22.47
CA SER A 205 -8.08 -12.34 22.63
C SER A 205 -9.29 -11.61 22.01
N ARG A 206 -9.17 -10.32 21.69
CA ARG A 206 -10.23 -9.51 21.04
C ARG A 206 -9.93 -9.23 19.58
N ARG A 207 -9.04 -10.01 18.96
CA ARG A 207 -8.66 -9.85 17.55
C ARG A 207 -9.19 -10.99 16.71
N LEU A 208 -9.67 -10.64 15.52
CA LEU A 208 -10.11 -11.56 14.48
C LEU A 208 -9.25 -11.37 13.24
N LEU A 209 -8.68 -12.46 12.74
CA LEU A 209 -7.97 -12.52 11.47
C LEU A 209 -8.66 -13.53 10.55
N ILE A 210 -9.04 -13.12 9.35
CA ILE A 210 -9.55 -14.01 8.30
C ILE A 210 -8.54 -14.10 7.17
N LEU A 211 -8.05 -15.30 6.87
CA LEU A 211 -7.05 -15.58 5.84
C LEU A 211 -7.65 -16.42 4.71
N GLY A 212 -7.13 -16.26 3.49
CA GLY A 212 -7.37 -17.19 2.41
C GLY A 212 -6.39 -18.36 2.48
N ALA A 213 -6.78 -19.53 1.98
CA ALA A 213 -5.87 -20.67 1.88
C ALA A 213 -4.64 -20.36 0.98
N ASP A 214 -4.76 -19.44 0.02
CA ASP A 214 -3.70 -19.07 -0.93
C ASP A 214 -2.49 -18.36 -0.27
N VAL A 215 -2.66 -17.85 0.96
CA VAL A 215 -1.61 -17.20 1.76
C VAL A 215 -1.10 -18.09 2.90
N ILE A 216 -1.43 -19.38 2.90
CA ILE A 216 -1.00 -20.39 3.88
C ILE A 216 -0.13 -21.44 3.17
N ALA A 217 0.88 -21.99 3.86
CA ALA A 217 1.83 -22.96 3.30
C ALA A 217 2.59 -22.49 2.04
N ALA A 218 2.62 -21.18 1.81
CA ALA A 218 3.53 -20.55 0.86
C ALA A 218 4.97 -20.59 1.40
N GLU A 219 5.96 -20.12 0.62
CA GLU A 219 7.32 -19.93 1.14
C GLU A 219 7.28 -19.18 2.49
N PRO A 220 8.20 -19.43 3.45
CA PRO A 220 8.12 -18.86 4.80
C PRO A 220 7.97 -17.34 4.87
N ALA A 221 8.38 -16.64 3.82
CA ALA A 221 8.25 -15.19 3.69
C ALA A 221 6.82 -14.70 3.37
N TRP A 222 5.93 -15.60 2.98
CA TRP A 222 4.57 -15.35 2.48
C TRP A 222 3.49 -16.17 3.18
N ASP A 223 3.86 -17.08 4.08
CA ASP A 223 2.93 -17.80 4.95
C ASP A 223 2.40 -16.86 6.04
N PHE A 224 1.20 -16.31 5.82
CA PHE A 224 0.59 -15.31 6.70
C PHE A 224 0.15 -15.93 8.03
N LEU A 225 -0.18 -17.23 8.04
CA LEU A 225 -0.50 -17.95 9.26
C LEU A 225 0.75 -18.11 10.12
N ALA A 226 1.86 -18.58 9.54
CA ALA A 226 3.13 -18.71 10.26
C ALA A 226 3.67 -17.35 10.76
N ILE A 227 3.57 -16.29 9.94
CA ILE A 227 3.96 -14.93 10.34
C ILE A 227 3.12 -14.43 11.52
N THR A 228 1.83 -14.79 11.57
CA THR A 228 0.93 -14.43 12.67
C THR A 228 1.28 -15.18 13.94
N LEU A 229 1.40 -16.52 13.86
CA LEU A 229 1.68 -17.40 15.00
C LEU A 229 3.09 -17.17 15.59
N ALA A 230 4.02 -16.63 14.80
CA ALA A 230 5.34 -16.22 15.30
C ALA A 230 5.29 -15.02 16.26
N ARG A 231 4.13 -14.36 16.44
CA ARG A 231 4.00 -13.23 17.37
C ARG A 231 3.65 -13.71 18.78
N PRO A 232 4.33 -13.20 19.82
CA PRO A 232 3.97 -13.51 21.20
C PRO A 232 2.52 -13.14 21.51
N GLY A 233 1.74 -14.09 22.02
CA GLY A 233 0.33 -13.91 22.37
C GLY A 233 -0.65 -14.16 21.22
N ALA A 234 -0.17 -14.43 20.00
CA ALA A 234 -1.03 -14.67 18.84
C ALA A 234 -1.94 -15.89 18.99
N GLU A 235 -1.58 -16.84 19.85
CA GLU A 235 -2.39 -18.01 20.19
C GLU A 235 -3.76 -17.65 20.78
N ALA A 236 -3.89 -16.45 21.37
CA ALA A 236 -5.17 -15.97 21.90
C ALA A 236 -6.08 -15.37 20.83
N ALA A 237 -5.59 -15.03 19.64
CA ALA A 237 -6.44 -14.48 18.57
C ALA A 237 -7.37 -15.51 17.97
N THR A 238 -8.51 -15.04 17.48
CA THR A 238 -9.33 -15.86 16.59
C THR A 238 -8.77 -15.75 15.19
N ILE A 239 -8.29 -16.86 14.66
CA ILE A 239 -7.86 -16.97 13.27
C ILE A 239 -8.85 -17.88 12.57
N VAL A 240 -9.37 -17.42 11.44
CA VAL A 240 -10.28 -18.15 10.56
C VAL A 240 -9.62 -18.24 9.20
N VAL A 241 -9.72 -19.40 8.56
CA VAL A 241 -9.17 -19.65 7.24
C VAL A 241 -10.31 -20.01 6.30
N LEU A 242 -10.35 -19.35 5.15
CA LEU A 242 -11.24 -19.71 4.05
C LEU A 242 -10.53 -20.72 3.14
N THR A 243 -11.07 -21.94 3.07
CA THR A 243 -10.67 -23.02 2.16
C THR A 243 -11.74 -23.23 1.09
N ALA A 244 -11.52 -24.18 0.18
CA ALA A 244 -12.51 -24.57 -0.83
C ALA A 244 -13.83 -25.08 -0.20
N ASP A 245 -13.77 -25.68 1.00
CA ASP A 245 -14.94 -26.20 1.72
C ASP A 245 -15.57 -25.19 2.68
N GLY A 246 -15.04 -23.95 2.70
CA GLY A 246 -15.56 -22.82 3.46
C GLY A 246 -14.68 -22.42 4.66
N PHE A 247 -15.30 -21.88 5.72
CA PHE A 247 -14.56 -21.30 6.85
C PHE A 247 -14.19 -22.35 7.90
N VAL A 248 -12.90 -22.44 8.23
CA VAL A 248 -12.35 -23.38 9.21
C VAL A 248 -11.39 -22.72 10.19
N SER A 249 -11.08 -23.40 11.30
CA SER A 249 -9.96 -23.03 12.17
C SER A 249 -8.62 -23.50 11.59
N PRO A 250 -7.48 -22.90 11.99
CA PRO A 250 -6.16 -23.31 11.52
C PRO A 250 -5.84 -24.79 11.76
N ASP A 251 -6.30 -25.35 12.88
CA ASP A 251 -6.04 -26.75 13.25
C ASP A 251 -6.80 -27.76 12.37
N ALA A 252 -7.87 -27.31 11.71
CA ALA A 252 -8.72 -28.12 10.84
C ALA A 252 -8.29 -28.09 9.36
N ILE A 253 -7.15 -27.45 9.04
CA ILE A 253 -6.55 -27.46 7.70
C ILE A 253 -5.92 -28.84 7.44
N GLY A 254 -6.76 -29.88 7.34
CA GLY A 254 -6.36 -31.20 6.85
C GLY A 254 -6.15 -31.13 5.33
N GLY A 255 -5.08 -31.76 4.82
CA GLY A 255 -4.59 -31.65 3.44
C GLY A 255 -5.62 -31.97 2.35
N GLN A 256 -6.43 -30.98 2.00
CA GLN A 256 -7.46 -31.08 0.98
C GLN A 256 -7.14 -30.16 -0.20
N THR A 257 -7.30 -30.75 -1.37
CA THR A 257 -6.95 -30.26 -2.69
C THR A 257 -7.82 -29.08 -3.07
N THR A 258 -7.18 -28.08 -3.66
CA THR A 258 -7.79 -26.97 -4.38
C THR A 258 -8.53 -27.50 -5.62
N ASP A 259 -9.83 -27.77 -5.49
CA ASP A 259 -10.75 -27.66 -6.61
C ASP A 259 -11.85 -26.67 -6.21
N ALA A 260 -12.16 -25.74 -7.12
CA ALA A 260 -13.13 -24.69 -6.92
C ALA A 260 -14.55 -25.28 -6.90
N ILE A 261 -14.97 -25.77 -5.73
CA ILE A 261 -16.37 -26.06 -5.47
C ILE A 261 -17.04 -24.71 -5.19
N MET A 262 -18.14 -24.44 -5.90
CA MET A 262 -19.01 -23.29 -5.62
C MET A 262 -19.50 -23.40 -4.17
N ILE A 263 -18.92 -22.59 -3.29
CA ILE A 263 -19.27 -22.56 -1.87
C ILE A 263 -20.73 -22.13 -1.74
N ASP A 264 -21.55 -22.95 -1.06
CA ASP A 264 -22.89 -22.55 -0.66
C ASP A 264 -22.78 -21.40 0.37
N HIS A 265 -23.26 -20.20 -0.02
CA HIS A 265 -23.26 -19.01 0.82
C HIS A 265 -23.92 -19.26 2.20
N GLN A 266 -24.95 -20.12 2.25
CA GLN A 266 -25.64 -20.43 3.50
C GLN A 266 -24.78 -21.30 4.43
N ALA A 267 -24.08 -22.29 3.87
CA ALA A 267 -23.11 -23.11 4.61
C ALA A 267 -21.93 -22.25 5.11
N ALA A 268 -21.39 -21.37 4.27
CA ALA A 268 -20.31 -20.46 4.64
C ALA A 268 -20.71 -19.51 5.77
N ALA A 269 -21.91 -18.94 5.72
CA ALA A 269 -22.45 -18.11 6.80
C ALA A 269 -22.56 -18.88 8.12
N ALA A 270 -23.06 -20.13 8.08
CA ALA A 270 -23.18 -20.97 9.27
C ALA A 270 -21.82 -21.35 9.88
N GLN A 271 -20.85 -21.73 9.04
CA GLN A 271 -19.48 -22.05 9.46
C GLN A 271 -18.79 -20.85 10.10
N LEU A 272 -18.84 -19.68 9.45
CA LEU A 272 -18.27 -18.45 9.98
C LEU A 272 -18.95 -18.05 11.29
N SER A 273 -20.28 -18.15 11.37
CA SER A 273 -21.02 -17.87 12.59
C SER A 273 -20.55 -18.78 13.73
N ALA A 274 -20.43 -20.08 13.50
CA ALA A 274 -19.96 -21.05 14.50
C ALA A 274 -18.56 -20.71 15.03
N LEU A 275 -17.63 -20.30 14.16
CA LEU A 275 -16.26 -19.93 14.57
C LEU A 275 -16.19 -18.63 15.38
N LEU A 276 -17.17 -17.74 15.23
CA LEU A 276 -17.22 -16.44 15.88
C LEU A 276 -18.13 -16.39 17.12
N GLN A 277 -18.88 -17.46 17.38
CA GLN A 277 -19.82 -17.53 18.51
C GLN A 277 -19.15 -17.25 19.86
N ASN A 278 -19.88 -16.53 20.73
CA ASN A 278 -19.49 -16.21 22.10
C ASN A 278 -18.16 -15.44 22.25
N ARG A 279 -17.75 -14.69 21.21
CA ARG A 279 -16.53 -13.87 21.24
C ARG A 279 -16.85 -12.43 20.90
N GLU A 280 -16.12 -11.51 21.54
CA GLU A 280 -16.18 -10.09 21.25
C GLU A 280 -14.88 -9.64 20.61
N TYR A 281 -14.98 -8.74 19.62
CA TYR A 281 -13.86 -8.31 18.82
C TYR A 281 -13.76 -6.79 18.77
N ASP A 282 -12.54 -6.28 18.96
CA ASP A 282 -12.23 -4.86 18.86
C ASP A 282 -11.42 -4.54 17.59
N ASP A 283 -10.74 -5.53 17.01
CA ASP A 283 -9.84 -5.35 15.88
C ASP A 283 -9.96 -6.53 14.91
N VAL A 284 -10.48 -6.27 13.71
CA VAL A 284 -10.70 -7.27 12.65
C VAL A 284 -9.81 -6.97 11.46
N LEU A 285 -9.07 -7.97 10.98
CA LEU A 285 -8.34 -7.92 9.72
C LEU A 285 -8.86 -8.98 8.75
N ILE A 286 -9.25 -8.53 7.56
CA ILE A 286 -9.59 -9.41 6.43
C ILE A 286 -8.40 -9.45 5.46
N ALA A 287 -7.84 -10.63 5.22
CA ALA A 287 -6.75 -10.85 4.28
C ALA A 287 -7.17 -11.72 3.09
N LEU A 288 -8.35 -11.43 2.53
CA LEU A 288 -8.93 -12.07 1.34
C LEU A 288 -8.82 -11.16 0.12
N GLN A 289 -8.70 -11.74 -1.07
CA GLN A 289 -8.60 -11.01 -2.34
C GLN A 289 -9.50 -11.65 -3.41
N GLY A 290 -9.86 -10.90 -4.45
CA GLY A 290 -10.61 -11.42 -5.59
C GLY A 290 -11.94 -12.06 -5.18
N HIS A 291 -12.19 -13.28 -5.70
CA HIS A 291 -13.44 -14.00 -5.46
C HIS A 291 -13.72 -14.27 -3.98
N ASP A 292 -12.68 -14.57 -3.18
CA ASP A 292 -12.81 -14.79 -1.74
C ASP A 292 -13.27 -13.53 -0.99
N LEU A 293 -12.88 -12.36 -1.49
CA LEU A 293 -13.33 -11.07 -0.96
C LEU A 293 -14.80 -10.81 -1.33
N ASP A 294 -15.23 -11.20 -2.52
CA ASP A 294 -16.63 -11.09 -2.93
C ASP A 294 -17.51 -12.04 -2.09
N LEU A 295 -17.02 -13.25 -1.79
CA LEU A 295 -17.71 -14.20 -0.92
C LEU A 295 -17.93 -13.62 0.49
N ILE A 296 -16.88 -13.11 1.15
CA ILE A 296 -17.04 -12.55 2.50
C ILE A 296 -17.94 -11.32 2.52
N ASP A 297 -17.99 -10.52 1.44
CA ASP A 297 -18.92 -9.40 1.31
C ASP A 297 -20.39 -9.88 1.33
N THR A 298 -20.71 -11.02 0.70
CA THR A 298 -22.09 -11.58 0.72
C THR A 298 -22.53 -12.03 2.12
N VAL A 299 -21.61 -12.50 2.96
CA VAL A 299 -21.88 -12.95 4.32
C VAL A 299 -21.42 -11.95 5.39
N ALA A 300 -21.18 -10.70 5.01
CA ALA A 300 -20.64 -9.65 5.90
C ALA A 300 -21.52 -9.38 7.14
N HIS A 301 -22.80 -9.70 7.10
CA HIS A 301 -23.73 -9.60 8.22
C HIS A 301 -23.37 -10.53 9.40
N ILE A 302 -22.57 -11.57 9.16
CA ILE A 302 -22.04 -12.46 10.20
C ILE A 302 -20.86 -11.84 10.96
N LEU A 303 -20.10 -10.95 10.31
CA LEU A 303 -18.91 -10.35 10.90
C LEU A 303 -19.27 -9.40 12.06
N PRO A 304 -18.48 -9.41 13.14
CA PRO A 304 -18.70 -8.53 14.28
C PRO A 304 -18.48 -7.07 13.88
N LEU A 305 -19.26 -6.17 14.47
CA LEU A 305 -18.91 -4.76 14.50
C LEU A 305 -17.80 -4.57 15.52
N ALA A 306 -16.64 -4.12 15.04
CA ALA A 306 -15.47 -3.88 15.86
C ALA A 306 -15.03 -2.43 15.74
N ARG A 307 -14.30 -1.95 16.75
CA ARG A 307 -13.73 -0.60 16.77
C ARG A 307 -12.80 -0.35 15.58
N THR A 308 -12.07 -1.37 15.15
CA THR A 308 -11.18 -1.33 13.98
C THR A 308 -11.56 -2.45 13.02
N LEU A 309 -11.85 -2.06 11.78
CA LEU A 309 -12.17 -2.95 10.67
C LEU A 309 -11.21 -2.61 9.52
N GLU A 310 -10.30 -3.51 9.17
CA GLU A 310 -9.27 -3.26 8.17
C GLU A 310 -9.14 -4.45 7.21
N ARG A 311 -8.57 -4.22 6.02
CA ARG A 311 -8.21 -5.31 5.10
C ARG A 311 -6.87 -5.14 4.43
N THR A 312 -6.24 -6.26 4.07
CA THR A 312 -5.10 -6.21 3.16
C THR A 312 -5.58 -5.86 1.75
N ARG A 313 -4.78 -5.08 1.01
CA ARG A 313 -5.08 -4.62 -0.34
C ARG A 313 -3.83 -4.72 -1.23
N ASN A 314 -4.05 -4.65 -2.55
CA ASN A 314 -3.03 -4.52 -3.59
C ASN A 314 -2.08 -5.73 -3.71
N SER A 315 -0.79 -5.51 -3.99
CA SER A 315 0.17 -6.59 -4.25
C SER A 315 0.51 -7.41 -3.00
N ARG A 316 0.90 -8.69 -3.16
CA ARG A 316 1.30 -9.58 -2.05
C ARG A 316 2.35 -8.97 -1.12
N LEU A 317 3.31 -8.24 -1.68
CA LEU A 317 4.32 -7.52 -0.89
C LEU A 317 3.68 -6.46 0.04
N GLN A 318 2.72 -5.70 -0.48
CA GLN A 318 1.99 -4.70 0.30
C GLN A 318 1.06 -5.36 1.31
N GLN A 319 0.38 -6.44 0.95
CA GLN A 319 -0.45 -7.23 1.87
C GLN A 319 0.36 -7.75 3.06
N ARG A 320 1.58 -8.25 2.85
CA ARG A 320 2.47 -8.67 3.94
C ARG A 320 2.84 -7.50 4.84
N THR A 321 3.14 -6.33 4.28
CA THR A 321 3.40 -5.12 5.08
C THR A 321 2.17 -4.72 5.89
N HIS A 322 0.97 -4.75 5.30
CA HIS A 322 -0.29 -4.48 5.98
C HIS A 322 -0.54 -5.45 7.14
N LEU A 323 -0.34 -6.75 6.92
CA LEU A 323 -0.44 -7.76 7.98
C LEU A 323 0.54 -7.44 9.12
N ARG A 324 1.80 -7.14 8.82
CA ARG A 324 2.80 -6.80 9.85
C ARG A 324 2.41 -5.56 10.64
N THR A 325 1.93 -4.50 9.97
CA THR A 325 1.41 -3.30 10.63
C THR A 325 0.28 -3.62 11.59
N TRP A 326 -0.65 -4.47 11.19
CA TRP A 326 -1.73 -4.93 12.05
C TRP A 326 -1.19 -5.76 13.23
N LEU A 327 -0.37 -6.77 12.98
CA LEU A 327 0.21 -7.65 14.00
C LEU A 327 1.01 -6.90 15.07
N ASP A 328 1.77 -5.88 14.67
CA ASP A 328 2.55 -5.05 15.60
C ASP A 328 1.69 -4.24 16.59
N ARG A 329 0.36 -4.19 16.39
CA ARG A 329 -0.62 -3.62 17.35
C ARG A 329 -1.21 -4.66 18.31
N GLY A 330 -0.71 -5.90 18.31
CA GLY A 330 -1.12 -6.92 19.27
C GLY A 330 -0.64 -6.58 20.68
N PHE A 331 -1.52 -6.74 21.66
CA PHE A 331 -1.23 -6.43 23.06
C PHE A 331 -1.39 -7.66 23.94
N THR A 332 -0.34 -8.02 24.67
CA THR A 332 -0.28 -9.20 25.56
C THR A 332 -0.75 -8.89 26.99
N GLY A 333 -1.08 -7.63 27.31
CA GLY A 333 -1.51 -7.24 28.67
C GLY A 333 -0.40 -6.70 29.56
N THR A 334 0.87 -6.98 29.26
CA THR A 334 2.02 -6.67 30.12
C THR A 334 2.91 -5.53 29.61
N THR A 335 2.81 -5.17 28.32
CA THR A 335 3.65 -4.16 27.67
C THR A 335 2.79 -3.12 26.97
N VAL A 336 2.66 -1.93 27.56
CA VAL A 336 1.97 -0.82 26.87
C VAL A 336 2.91 -0.27 25.80
N ALA A 337 2.58 -0.51 24.53
CA ALA A 337 3.24 0.13 23.41
C ALA A 337 2.63 1.53 23.17
N ALA A 338 3.47 2.53 23.00
CA ALA A 338 3.08 3.90 22.65
C ALA A 338 2.22 3.94 21.38
N GLN A 339 1.23 4.83 21.40
CA GLN A 339 0.34 5.08 20.26
C GLN A 339 0.88 6.23 19.40
N GLY A 340 0.57 6.20 18.10
CA GLY A 340 0.81 7.34 17.20
C GLY A 340 1.67 7.02 15.98
N HIS A 341 1.57 7.90 14.98
CA HIS A 341 2.32 7.78 13.73
C HIS A 341 3.80 8.05 13.95
N ILE A 342 4.66 7.10 13.60
CA ILE A 342 6.11 7.30 13.63
C ILE A 342 6.50 8.12 12.41
N ARG A 343 6.90 9.37 12.65
CA ARG A 343 7.42 10.24 11.59
C ARG A 343 8.84 9.80 11.26
N TRP A 344 9.03 9.38 10.02
CA TRP A 344 10.33 8.93 9.54
C TRP A 344 11.07 10.07 8.84
N GLY A 345 12.36 10.20 9.13
CA GLY A 345 13.24 11.10 8.42
C GLY A 345 14.54 10.42 8.02
N LYS A 346 15.17 10.99 7.00
CA LYS A 346 16.58 10.78 6.69
C LYS A 346 17.26 12.13 6.82
N ALA A 347 18.07 12.31 7.85
CA ALA A 347 19.04 13.41 7.83
C ALA A 347 20.20 12.98 6.92
N ILE A 348 20.97 13.95 6.41
CA ILE A 348 22.06 13.80 5.42
C ILE A 348 23.07 12.68 5.77
N THR A 349 23.10 12.18 7.01
CA THR A 349 24.00 11.12 7.48
C THR A 349 23.34 9.92 8.20
N ALA A 350 22.03 9.90 8.48
CA ALA A 350 21.42 8.76 9.18
C ALA A 350 19.87 8.65 9.13
N LEU A 351 19.37 7.42 9.24
CA LEU A 351 17.96 7.09 9.42
C LEU A 351 17.52 7.42 10.86
N TYR A 352 16.37 8.08 11.01
CA TYR A 352 15.73 8.27 12.30
C TYR A 352 14.21 8.15 12.22
N GLY A 353 13.58 7.82 13.34
CA GLY A 353 12.14 7.87 13.53
C GLY A 353 11.80 8.66 14.79
N SER A 354 10.66 9.34 14.81
CA SER A 354 10.17 10.04 15.99
C SER A 354 8.73 9.68 16.31
N LEU A 355 8.44 9.48 17.60
CA LEU A 355 7.14 9.17 18.16
C LEU A 355 6.92 9.97 19.43
N GLY A 356 5.97 10.92 19.41
CA GLY A 356 5.77 11.85 20.52
C GLY A 356 7.02 12.69 20.81
N GLU A 357 7.51 12.64 22.04
CA GLU A 357 8.75 13.34 22.46
C GLU A 357 10.03 12.56 22.14
N PHE A 358 9.92 11.28 21.76
CA PHE A 358 11.06 10.40 21.53
C PHE A 358 11.51 10.41 20.07
N THR A 359 12.83 10.44 19.87
CA THR A 359 13.47 10.31 18.56
C THR A 359 14.54 9.24 18.65
N ALA A 360 14.40 8.18 17.85
CA ALA A 360 15.37 7.11 17.75
C ALA A 360 16.19 7.29 16.47
N ARG A 361 17.50 7.50 16.63
CA ARG A 361 18.44 7.81 15.56
C ARG A 361 19.50 6.74 15.45
N HIS A 362 19.75 6.26 14.23
CA HIS A 362 20.93 5.46 13.94
C HIS A 362 22.19 6.33 13.99
N VAL A 363 23.13 6.01 14.87
CA VAL A 363 24.34 6.83 15.08
C VAL A 363 25.59 6.25 14.42
N GLY A 364 25.53 5.03 13.89
CA GLY A 364 26.65 4.40 13.18
C GLY A 364 26.85 2.93 13.57
N PRO A 365 28.02 2.34 13.26
CA PRO A 365 28.37 1.00 13.73
C PRO A 365 28.46 0.97 15.26
N ALA A 366 27.98 -0.11 15.87
CA ALA A 366 28.15 -0.33 17.31
C ALA A 366 29.61 -0.69 17.64
N PRO A 367 30.07 -0.53 18.91
CA PRO A 367 31.44 -0.87 19.32
C PRO A 367 31.85 -2.34 19.07
N GLY A 368 30.88 -3.23 18.87
CA GLY A 368 31.07 -4.60 18.42
C GLY A 368 30.54 -4.83 16.99
N LYS A 369 29.68 -5.84 16.82
CA LYS A 369 29.02 -6.14 15.54
C LYS A 369 27.59 -5.59 15.54
N GLY A 370 27.25 -4.80 14.52
CA GLY A 370 25.90 -4.28 14.31
C GLY A 370 25.86 -2.75 14.19
N HIS A 371 24.68 -2.19 14.39
CA HIS A 371 24.35 -0.78 14.22
C HIS A 371 23.79 -0.20 15.52
N LEU A 372 24.39 0.88 15.99
CA LEU A 372 23.95 1.55 17.21
C LEU A 372 22.80 2.51 16.88
N VAL A 373 21.72 2.41 17.65
CA VAL A 373 20.59 3.34 17.64
C VAL A 373 20.46 3.94 19.02
N ARG A 374 20.30 5.27 19.09
CA ARG A 374 20.08 6.02 20.32
C ARG A 374 18.68 6.61 20.35
N VAL A 375 18.01 6.51 21.49
CA VAL A 375 16.72 7.14 21.76
C VAL A 375 16.95 8.43 22.55
N GLU A 376 16.53 9.54 21.97
CA GLU A 376 16.69 10.89 22.51
C GLU A 376 15.31 11.52 22.76
N THR A 377 15.23 12.37 23.78
CA THR A 377 14.17 13.36 23.98
C THR A 377 14.72 14.75 23.67
N LYS A 378 13.89 15.81 23.81
CA LYS A 378 14.37 17.20 23.74
C LYS A 378 15.49 17.52 24.75
N ASN A 379 15.61 16.74 25.82
CA ASN A 379 16.55 16.96 26.92
C ASN A 379 17.81 16.08 26.84
N GLY A 380 18.02 15.37 25.73
CA GLY A 380 19.15 14.44 25.55
C GLY A 380 18.72 12.98 25.57
N LEU A 381 19.66 12.07 25.88
CA LEU A 381 19.43 10.62 25.87
C LEU A 381 18.27 10.25 26.81
N ALA A 382 17.37 9.37 26.34
CA ALA A 382 16.14 9.01 27.05
C ALA A 382 16.42 8.04 28.21
N THR A 383 17.10 8.47 29.26
CA THR A 383 17.35 7.66 30.46
C THR A 383 16.20 7.76 31.47
N GLY A 384 16.07 6.76 32.34
CA GLY A 384 15.08 6.77 33.44
C GLY A 384 13.65 6.42 33.02
N PHE A 385 13.48 5.66 31.94
CA PHE A 385 12.19 5.10 31.53
C PHE A 385 12.16 3.61 31.85
N ALA A 386 10.99 3.11 32.27
CA ALA A 386 10.77 1.69 32.53
C ALA A 386 9.44 1.22 31.94
N THR A 387 9.37 -0.05 31.58
CA THR A 387 8.12 -0.71 31.20
C THR A 387 7.14 -0.74 32.38
N THR A 388 5.89 -1.10 32.10
CA THR A 388 4.81 -1.14 33.11
C THR A 388 5.04 -2.13 34.25
N ASP A 389 5.94 -3.10 34.08
CA ASP A 389 6.39 -4.05 35.10
C ASP A 389 7.62 -3.56 35.89
N GLY A 390 8.11 -2.35 35.61
CA GLY A 390 9.27 -1.74 36.28
C GLY A 390 10.62 -2.07 35.65
N THR A 391 10.68 -2.81 34.54
CA THR A 391 11.95 -3.14 33.87
C THR A 391 12.54 -1.87 33.20
N PRO A 392 13.78 -1.45 33.56
CA PRO A 392 14.40 -0.27 32.94
C PRO A 392 14.62 -0.46 31.43
N LEU A 393 14.33 0.58 30.65
CA LEU A 393 14.62 0.62 29.22
C LEU A 393 16.00 1.22 28.96
N ASP A 394 16.79 0.52 28.13
CA ASP A 394 18.06 1.03 27.63
C ASP A 394 17.82 1.98 26.44
N PRO A 395 18.25 3.25 26.51
CA PRO A 395 18.15 4.18 25.39
C PRO A 395 19.12 3.88 24.25
N GLU A 396 20.06 2.96 24.43
CA GLU A 396 20.95 2.48 23.38
C GLU A 396 20.61 1.04 22.99
N ILE A 397 20.38 0.80 21.70
CA ILE A 397 20.18 -0.57 21.19
C ILE A 397 21.14 -0.89 20.05
N VAL A 398 21.54 -2.16 19.97
CA VAL A 398 22.38 -2.68 18.89
C VAL A 398 21.55 -3.52 17.94
N VAL A 399 21.43 -3.05 16.70
CA VAL A 399 20.70 -3.73 15.63
C VAL A 399 21.67 -4.53 14.76
N THR A 400 21.43 -5.83 14.62
CA THR A 400 22.34 -6.75 13.93
C THR A 400 22.55 -6.46 12.44
N SER A 401 21.60 -5.82 11.74
CA SER A 401 21.74 -5.49 10.31
C SER A 401 20.94 -4.25 9.89
N LYS A 402 21.42 -3.54 8.86
CA LYS A 402 20.71 -2.39 8.26
C LYS A 402 19.29 -2.73 7.78
N ALA A 403 19.04 -3.97 7.37
CA ALA A 403 17.71 -4.39 6.92
C ALA A 403 16.67 -4.39 8.05
N LYS A 404 17.10 -4.62 9.30
CA LYS A 404 16.23 -4.63 10.48
C LYS A 404 16.03 -3.26 11.12
N LEU A 405 16.84 -2.26 10.74
CA LEU A 405 16.92 -0.94 11.41
C LEU A 405 15.55 -0.27 11.61
N ARG A 406 14.70 -0.23 10.57
CA ARG A 406 13.37 0.39 10.67
C ARG A 406 12.45 -0.35 11.62
N GLY A 407 12.49 -1.69 11.61
CA GLY A 407 11.67 -2.52 12.48
C GLY A 407 12.06 -2.32 13.94
N GLU A 408 13.36 -2.39 14.23
CA GLU A 408 13.88 -2.20 15.59
C GLU A 408 13.64 -0.78 16.10
N ILE A 409 13.92 0.25 15.31
CA ILE A 409 13.63 1.65 15.67
C ILE A 409 12.14 1.82 16.02
N ALA A 410 11.24 1.23 15.24
CA ALA A 410 9.81 1.33 15.51
C ALA A 410 9.41 0.62 16.81
N ALA A 411 9.96 -0.58 17.06
CA ALA A 411 9.72 -1.32 18.30
C ALA A 411 10.22 -0.54 19.52
N THR A 412 11.44 0.00 19.45
CA THR A 412 12.04 0.79 20.53
C THR A 412 11.26 2.06 20.82
N LEU A 413 10.88 2.84 19.80
CA LEU A 413 10.07 4.05 19.99
C LEU A 413 8.74 3.75 20.67
N ARG A 414 8.11 2.63 20.32
CA ARG A 414 6.87 2.19 20.94
C ARG A 414 7.07 1.74 22.39
N ALA A 415 8.17 1.07 22.70
CA ALA A 415 8.51 0.74 24.09
C ALA A 415 8.68 2.02 24.92
N PHE A 416 9.45 2.99 24.42
CA PHE A 416 9.71 4.26 25.11
C PHE A 416 8.47 5.14 25.29
N GLY A 417 7.65 5.31 24.25
CA GLY A 417 6.45 6.15 24.38
C GLY A 417 5.32 5.53 25.22
N GLY A 418 5.42 4.24 25.57
CA GLY A 418 4.51 3.56 26.49
C GLY A 418 5.13 3.31 27.87
N ALA A 419 6.37 3.74 28.07
CA ALA A 419 7.10 3.61 29.31
C ALA A 419 6.66 4.65 30.34
N THR A 420 6.80 4.28 31.61
CA THR A 420 6.63 5.22 32.73
C THR A 420 7.99 5.81 33.06
N ARG A 421 8.03 7.12 33.33
CA ARG A 421 9.25 7.77 33.82
C ARG A 421 9.47 7.32 35.27
N LEU A 422 10.61 6.69 35.53
CA LEU A 422 11.08 6.46 36.88
C LEU A 422 11.35 7.84 37.49
N MET A 423 10.48 8.30 38.40
CA MET A 423 10.82 9.47 39.21
C MET A 423 12.13 9.14 39.91
N ALA A 424 13.11 10.04 39.81
CA ALA A 424 14.36 9.94 40.55
C ALA A 424 13.99 9.70 42.02
N ALA A 425 14.18 8.46 42.49
CA ALA A 425 14.23 8.21 43.91
C ALA A 425 15.39 9.07 44.41
N ALA A 426 15.02 10.07 45.21
CA ALA A 426 15.91 11.03 45.84
C ALA A 426 17.19 10.36 46.35
N ASP A 427 18.29 11.11 46.24
CA ASP A 427 19.53 10.92 46.97
C ASP A 427 19.30 10.25 48.33
N ARG A 428 19.54 8.94 48.39
CA ARG A 428 19.78 8.21 49.65
C ARG A 428 20.95 7.26 49.45
N ARG A 429 22.11 7.84 49.12
CA ARG A 429 23.44 7.31 49.44
C ARG A 429 24.40 8.47 49.70
N ALA A 430 24.12 9.22 50.75
CA ALA A 430 25.08 10.06 51.47
C ALA A 430 24.49 10.44 52.83
N ALA A 431 24.51 9.50 53.76
CA ALA A 431 24.56 9.73 55.20
C ALA A 431 25.39 8.59 55.81
#